data_AF-A0A955J5X5-F1
#
_entry.id   AF-A0A955J5X5-F1
#
_cell.length_a   1.000
_cell.length_b   1.000
_cell.length_c   1.000
_cell.angle_alpha   90.00
_cell.angle_beta   90.00
_cell.angle_gamma   90.00
#
_symmetry.space_group_name_H-M   'P 1'
#
loop_
_entity.id
_entity.type
_entity.pdbx_description
1 polymer ?
#
loop_
_entity_poly.entity_id
_entity_poly.type
_entity_poly.pdbx_seq_one_letter_code
_entity_poly.pdbx_strand_id
1 'polypeptide(L)'
;MWMLAGWAMAAAPTPWVTEWYGRPRGNLRAISVNGVTAAQAVVGAEGGLRYAHAPIVGRGKRRQRGASDVVGRTRLQGDVLYGITTSSFGYDLRLGSFIGPTSRYVTYQIGPDFWGNGYGTAESEDYHLPFSLGIDVQNLVIFHIDRSISAQVGITPGWAFDRDRQTGGIGPFHELSGFASVRVATGPVSFVVGYQRVYNAAGVTDGLILSVGL
;
A
#
# COMPACT_ATOMS: atom_id res chain seq x y z
N MET A 1 32.87 52.76 13.86
CA MET A 1 32.56 51.55 14.66
C MET A 1 31.42 50.83 13.94
N TRP A 2 31.75 49.85 13.10
CA TRP A 2 30.82 49.13 12.25
C TRP A 2 30.25 47.95 13.02
N MET A 3 28.95 47.95 13.32
CA MET A 3 28.27 46.78 13.89
C MET A 3 27.61 45.98 12.77
N LEU A 4 28.12 44.76 12.58
CA LEU A 4 27.55 43.69 11.78
C LEU A 4 26.17 43.30 12.34
N ALA A 5 25.11 43.90 11.81
CA ALA A 5 23.77 43.35 11.93
C ALA A 5 23.69 42.10 11.04
N GLY A 6 24.02 40.94 11.61
CA GLY A 6 23.85 39.65 10.97
C GLY A 6 22.37 39.38 10.71
N TRP A 7 21.98 39.38 9.44
CA TRP A 7 20.66 38.95 8.98
C TRP A 7 20.52 37.44 9.16
N ALA A 8 20.14 37.01 10.36
CA ALA A 8 19.55 35.69 10.55
C ALA A 8 18.10 35.75 10.06
N MET A 9 17.91 35.70 8.73
CA MET A 9 16.62 35.36 8.13
C MET A 9 16.37 33.89 8.46
N ALA A 10 15.77 33.61 9.61
CA ALA A 10 15.17 32.31 9.87
C ALA A 10 14.11 32.09 8.79
N ALA A 11 14.41 31.22 7.81
CA ALA A 11 13.43 30.82 6.82
C ALA A 11 12.24 30.23 7.58
N ALA A 12 11.06 30.85 7.44
CA ALA A 12 9.85 30.35 8.06
C ALA A 12 9.66 28.88 7.64
N PRO A 13 9.37 27.96 8.58
CA PRO A 13 9.20 26.55 8.24
C PRO A 13 8.13 26.41 7.16
N THR A 14 8.50 25.81 6.03
CA THR A 14 7.57 25.35 4.98
C THR A 14 6.46 24.53 5.62
N PRO A 15 5.18 24.92 5.50
CA PRO A 15 4.09 24.17 6.12
C PRO A 15 3.84 22.86 5.37
N TRP A 16 3.69 21.77 6.12
CA TRP A 16 3.10 20.54 5.60
C TRP A 16 1.61 20.75 5.35
N VAL A 17 1.12 20.27 4.21
CA VAL A 17 -0.32 20.20 3.95
C VAL A 17 -0.80 18.81 4.36
N THR A 18 -1.78 18.75 5.25
CA THR A 18 -2.34 17.50 5.76
C THR A 18 -3.81 17.36 5.37
N GLU A 19 -4.22 16.18 4.91
CA GLU A 19 -5.58 15.87 4.45
C GLU A 19 -6.05 14.53 5.00
N TRP A 20 -7.22 14.49 5.63
CA TRP A 20 -7.88 13.25 6.02
C TRP A 20 -8.56 12.60 4.81
N TYR A 21 -8.54 11.27 4.75
CA TYR A 21 -9.29 10.54 3.75
C TYR A 21 -9.89 9.26 4.33
N GLY A 22 -10.95 8.79 3.68
CA GLY A 22 -11.56 7.50 3.90
C GLY A 22 -12.14 6.99 2.59
N ARG A 23 -12.04 5.68 2.34
CA ARG A 23 -12.59 5.05 1.14
C ARG A 23 -13.01 3.60 1.40
N PRO A 24 -14.16 3.17 0.84
CA PRO A 24 -14.48 1.75 0.80
C PRO A 24 -13.50 1.02 -0.12
N ARG A 25 -13.35 -0.29 0.11
CA ARG A 25 -12.54 -1.17 -0.71
C ARG A 25 -13.35 -2.41 -1.07
N GLY A 26 -13.29 -2.76 -2.35
CA GLY A 26 -13.95 -3.93 -2.89
C GLY A 26 -13.13 -4.48 -4.06
N ASN A 27 -12.80 -5.76 -4.04
CA ASN A 27 -12.21 -6.41 -5.21
C ASN A 27 -12.55 -7.90 -5.29
N LEU A 28 -12.46 -8.41 -6.52
CA LEU A 28 -12.46 -9.82 -6.82
C LEU A 28 -11.05 -10.23 -7.20
N ARG A 29 -10.62 -11.38 -6.72
CA ARG A 29 -9.30 -11.93 -7.02
C ARG A 29 -9.45 -13.36 -7.49
N ALA A 30 -8.70 -13.73 -8.51
CA ALA A 30 -8.42 -15.13 -8.80
C ALA A 30 -7.04 -15.40 -8.22
N ILE A 31 -6.96 -16.33 -7.27
CA ILE A 31 -5.71 -16.71 -6.61
C ILE A 31 -5.34 -18.14 -7.01
N SER A 32 -4.06 -18.41 -7.21
CA SER A 32 -3.52 -19.74 -7.40
C SER A 32 -2.50 -20.01 -6.29
N VAL A 33 -2.76 -21.03 -5.48
CA VAL A 33 -1.88 -21.46 -4.40
C VAL A 33 -1.43 -22.88 -4.72
N ASN A 34 -0.12 -23.08 -4.90
CA ASN A 34 0.46 -24.40 -5.20
C ASN A 34 -0.23 -25.14 -6.38
N GLY A 35 -0.74 -24.40 -7.37
CA GLY A 35 -1.44 -24.94 -8.54
C GLY A 35 -2.96 -25.06 -8.41
N VAL A 36 -3.54 -24.86 -7.22
CA VAL A 36 -5.00 -24.82 -7.00
C VAL A 36 -5.50 -23.40 -7.18
N THR A 37 -6.46 -23.20 -8.09
CA THR A 37 -7.04 -21.87 -8.36
C THR A 37 -8.36 -21.69 -7.62
N ALA A 38 -8.51 -20.60 -6.88
CA ALA A 38 -9.71 -20.21 -6.16
C ALA A 38 -10.10 -18.76 -6.49
N ALA A 39 -11.39 -18.46 -6.36
CA ALA A 39 -11.88 -17.09 -6.46
C ALA A 39 -12.13 -16.53 -5.06
N GLN A 40 -11.75 -15.27 -4.84
CA GLN A 40 -11.87 -14.60 -3.55
C GLN A 40 -12.53 -13.23 -3.73
N ALA A 41 -13.51 -12.93 -2.89
CA ALA A 41 -14.05 -11.58 -2.73
C ALA A 41 -13.38 -10.93 -1.52
N VAL A 42 -13.01 -9.65 -1.65
CA VAL A 42 -12.49 -8.85 -0.54
C VAL A 42 -13.32 -7.60 -0.41
N VAL A 43 -13.78 -7.32 0.81
CA VAL A 43 -14.55 -6.12 1.16
C VAL A 43 -13.93 -5.49 2.39
N GLY A 44 -13.78 -4.18 2.39
CA GLY A 44 -13.12 -3.48 3.49
C GLY A 44 -13.21 -1.98 3.39
N ALA A 45 -12.39 -1.31 4.19
CA ALA A 45 -12.23 0.13 4.16
C ALA A 45 -10.79 0.51 4.51
N GLU A 46 -10.37 1.67 4.02
CA GLU A 46 -9.12 2.31 4.40
C GLU A 46 -9.38 3.77 4.73
N GLY A 47 -8.77 4.26 5.80
CA GLY A 47 -8.79 5.67 6.15
C GLY A 47 -7.47 6.11 6.75
N GLY A 48 -7.25 7.42 6.79
CA GLY A 48 -6.08 7.99 7.45
C GLY A 48 -5.73 9.39 6.99
N LEU A 49 -4.44 9.68 6.99
CA LEU A 49 -3.87 10.99 6.74
C LEU A 49 -2.96 10.94 5.52
N ARG A 50 -3.06 11.93 4.65
CA ARG A 50 -2.06 12.25 3.63
C ARG A 50 -1.38 13.53 4.03
N TYR A 51 -0.08 13.59 3.79
CA TYR A 51 0.69 14.79 4.04
C TYR A 51 1.65 15.03 2.88
N ALA A 52 1.80 16.29 2.50
CA ALA A 52 2.67 16.70 1.40
C ALA A 52 3.50 17.89 1.83
N HIS A 53 4.81 17.84 1.55
CA HIS A 53 5.69 18.98 1.72
C HIS A 53 5.46 19.94 0.56
N ALA A 54 5.04 21.16 0.86
CA ALA A 54 4.92 22.21 -0.14
C ALA A 54 6.21 23.04 -0.13
N PRO A 55 7.05 23.02 -1.18
CA PRO A 55 8.19 23.92 -1.21
C PRO A 55 7.69 25.36 -1.27
N ILE A 56 8.38 26.25 -0.55
CA ILE A 56 8.20 27.69 -0.69
C ILE A 56 8.66 28.05 -2.11
N VAL A 57 7.70 28.16 -3.02
CA VAL A 57 7.93 28.89 -4.27
C VAL A 57 7.88 30.37 -3.89
N GLY A 58 8.97 31.10 -4.11
CA GLY A 58 9.11 32.51 -3.72
C GLY A 58 7.92 33.39 -4.12
N ARG A 59 7.66 34.43 -3.31
CA ARG A 59 6.57 35.41 -3.47
C ARG A 59 6.35 35.75 -4.96
N GLY A 60 5.24 35.27 -5.53
CA GLY A 60 4.76 35.72 -6.85
C GLY A 60 4.62 34.67 -7.94
N LYS A 61 5.09 33.42 -7.76
CA LYS A 61 4.86 32.36 -8.76
C LYS A 61 3.80 31.38 -8.28
N ARG A 62 2.68 31.30 -9.01
CA ARG A 62 1.59 30.31 -8.86
C ARG A 62 2.18 28.95 -8.50
N ARG A 63 1.58 28.26 -7.50
CA ARG A 63 1.79 26.83 -7.21
C ARG A 63 1.96 26.07 -8.52
N GLN A 64 3.18 25.63 -8.84
CA GLN A 64 3.35 24.65 -9.92
C GLN A 64 2.74 23.35 -9.42
N ARG A 65 1.68 22.91 -10.10
CA ARG A 65 1.08 21.60 -9.90
C ARG A 65 2.18 20.56 -10.14
N GLY A 66 2.57 19.81 -9.11
CA GLY A 66 3.73 18.89 -9.15
C GLY A 66 4.96 19.35 -8.38
N ALA A 67 4.89 20.45 -7.63
CA ALA A 67 6.01 20.95 -6.83
C ALA A 67 6.19 20.26 -5.47
N SER A 68 5.36 19.31 -5.05
CA SER A 68 5.66 18.63 -3.77
C SER A 68 6.87 17.71 -4.00
N ASP A 69 7.94 17.91 -3.26
CA ASP A 69 9.13 17.05 -3.39
C ASP A 69 8.98 15.77 -2.55
N VAL A 70 8.12 15.81 -1.52
CA VAL A 70 7.93 14.70 -0.57
C VAL A 70 6.45 14.57 -0.22
N VAL A 71 5.94 13.34 -0.31
CA VAL A 71 4.59 12.97 0.14
C VAL A 71 4.67 11.80 1.10
N GLY A 72 3.70 11.74 2.01
CA GLY A 72 3.50 10.58 2.83
C GLY A 72 2.03 10.36 3.16
N ARG A 73 1.78 9.22 3.77
CA ARG A 73 0.46 8.84 4.25
C ARG A 73 0.58 7.95 5.48
N THR A 74 -0.35 8.12 6.40
CA THR A 74 -0.63 7.15 7.46
C THR A 74 -1.98 6.53 7.17
N ARG A 75 -2.13 5.22 7.32
CA ARG A 75 -3.37 4.50 7.03
C ARG A 75 -3.71 3.47 8.09
N LEU A 76 -5.00 3.30 8.31
CA LEU A 76 -5.60 2.14 8.93
C LEU A 76 -6.48 1.47 7.85
N GLN A 77 -6.28 0.17 7.64
CA GLN A 77 -7.02 -0.64 6.69
C GLN A 77 -7.61 -1.84 7.43
N GLY A 78 -8.84 -2.20 7.08
CA GLY A 78 -9.44 -3.47 7.47
C GLY A 78 -10.18 -4.09 6.31
N ASP A 79 -9.84 -5.34 5.99
CA ASP A 79 -10.46 -6.13 4.93
C ASP A 79 -10.98 -7.45 5.50
N VAL A 80 -12.11 -7.91 4.97
CA VAL A 80 -12.65 -9.27 5.11
C VAL A 80 -12.50 -9.98 3.77
N LEU A 81 -12.02 -11.21 3.81
CA LEU A 81 -11.77 -12.05 2.65
C LEU A 81 -12.74 -13.23 2.67
N TYR A 82 -13.36 -13.54 1.53
CA TYR A 82 -14.27 -14.68 1.37
C TYR A 82 -13.88 -15.49 0.13
N GLY A 83 -13.51 -16.75 0.33
CA GLY A 83 -13.26 -17.72 -0.73
C GLY A 83 -14.58 -18.12 -1.37
N ILE A 84 -14.85 -17.63 -2.58
CA ILE A 84 -16.10 -17.88 -3.32
C ILE A 84 -16.23 -19.37 -3.64
N THR A 85 -15.12 -20.03 -3.97
CA THR A 85 -15.10 -21.45 -4.36
C THR A 85 -15.03 -22.39 -3.16
N THR A 86 -14.45 -21.97 -2.04
CA THR A 86 -14.13 -22.81 -0.88
C THR A 86 -14.94 -22.47 0.37
N SER A 87 -15.73 -21.38 0.33
CA SER A 87 -16.45 -20.82 1.48
C SER A 87 -15.55 -20.49 2.68
N SER A 88 -14.24 -20.33 2.46
CA SER A 88 -13.28 -19.97 3.50
C SER A 88 -13.36 -18.47 3.83
N PHE A 89 -13.10 -18.12 5.08
CA PHE A 89 -13.12 -16.73 5.54
C PHE A 89 -11.75 -16.31 6.06
N GLY A 90 -11.42 -15.03 5.89
CA GLY A 90 -10.25 -14.43 6.49
C GLY A 90 -10.41 -12.93 6.69
N TYR A 91 -9.38 -12.33 7.25
CA TYR A 91 -9.31 -10.89 7.48
C TYR A 91 -7.89 -10.38 7.37
N ASP A 92 -7.75 -9.10 7.10
CA ASP A 92 -6.47 -8.38 7.05
C ASP A 92 -6.65 -7.00 7.68
N LEU A 93 -6.04 -6.77 8.83
CA LEU A 93 -5.97 -5.47 9.50
C LEU A 93 -4.56 -4.91 9.34
N ARG A 94 -4.45 -3.65 8.92
CA ARG A 94 -3.15 -2.99 8.71
C ARG A 94 -3.09 -1.57 9.25
N LEU A 95 -1.98 -1.20 9.86
CA LEU A 95 -1.66 0.15 10.31
C LEU A 95 -0.26 0.51 9.81
N GLY A 96 -0.18 1.46 8.88
CA GLY A 96 1.08 1.80 8.22
C GLY A 96 1.31 3.29 8.08
N SER A 97 2.57 3.67 7.98
CA SER A 97 3.01 5.04 7.69
C SER A 97 4.10 4.99 6.63
N PHE A 98 3.92 5.76 5.56
CA PHE A 98 4.80 5.74 4.40
C PHE A 98 5.17 7.15 4.01
N ILE A 99 6.41 7.34 3.59
CA ILE A 99 6.92 8.62 3.12
C ILE A 99 7.84 8.37 1.93
N GLY A 100 7.94 9.35 1.05
CA GLY A 100 9.00 9.35 0.06
C GLY A 100 8.86 10.46 -0.97
N PRO A 101 9.81 10.53 -1.90
CA PRO A 101 9.86 11.58 -2.88
C PRO A 101 8.71 11.44 -3.90
N THR A 102 8.23 12.56 -4.39
CA THR A 102 7.31 12.58 -5.52
C THR A 102 7.73 13.59 -6.57
N SER A 103 7.38 13.28 -7.81
CA SER A 103 7.50 14.16 -8.95
C SER A 103 6.18 14.14 -9.73
N ARG A 104 6.14 14.85 -10.86
CA ARG A 104 5.00 14.81 -11.78
C ARG A 104 4.70 13.41 -12.32
N TYR A 105 5.72 12.57 -12.49
CA TYR A 105 5.60 11.29 -13.20
C TYR A 105 5.80 10.07 -12.31
N VAL A 106 6.50 10.23 -11.19
CA VAL A 106 6.87 9.12 -10.32
C VAL A 106 6.72 9.52 -8.86
N THR A 107 6.09 8.66 -8.07
CA THR A 107 6.13 8.71 -6.62
C THR A 107 6.81 7.45 -6.11
N TYR A 108 7.74 7.59 -5.17
CA TYR A 108 8.26 6.48 -4.40
C TYR A 108 7.83 6.63 -2.95
N GLN A 109 7.33 5.57 -2.33
CA GLN A 109 6.98 5.55 -0.92
C GLN A 109 7.59 4.32 -0.25
N ILE A 110 8.16 4.54 0.93
CA ILE A 110 8.66 3.49 1.81
C ILE A 110 8.14 3.70 3.22
N GLY A 111 7.88 2.62 3.95
CA GLY A 111 7.62 2.71 5.38
C GLY A 111 7.05 1.45 6.00
N PRO A 112 6.97 1.42 7.33
CA PRO A 112 6.44 0.29 8.07
C PRO A 112 4.92 0.14 7.90
N ASP A 113 4.46 -1.09 7.87
CA ASP A 113 3.04 -1.47 7.87
C ASP A 113 2.86 -2.64 8.85
N PHE A 114 2.32 -2.36 10.03
CA PHE A 114 1.95 -3.40 10.98
C PHE A 114 0.70 -4.09 10.49
N TRP A 115 0.66 -5.41 10.59
CA TRP A 115 -0.49 -6.18 10.13
C TRP A 115 -0.89 -7.25 11.12
N GLY A 116 -2.17 -7.62 11.05
CA GLY A 116 -2.76 -8.77 11.72
C GLY A 116 -3.73 -9.44 10.76
N ASN A 117 -3.41 -10.64 10.30
CA ASN A 117 -4.20 -11.31 9.28
C ASN A 117 -4.26 -12.82 9.50
N GLY A 118 -5.23 -13.45 8.86
CA GLY A 118 -5.42 -14.89 8.83
C GLY A 118 -6.46 -15.26 7.77
N TYR A 119 -6.44 -16.51 7.33
CA TYR A 119 -7.38 -17.01 6.32
C TYR A 119 -7.61 -18.51 6.45
N GLY A 120 -8.87 -18.92 6.30
CA GLY A 120 -9.28 -20.32 6.32
C GLY A 120 -9.11 -20.98 7.69
N THR A 121 -9.46 -22.26 7.76
CA THR A 121 -9.16 -23.15 8.88
C THR A 121 -8.15 -24.20 8.43
N ALA A 122 -7.68 -25.07 9.33
CA ALA A 122 -6.74 -26.14 8.99
C ALA A 122 -7.32 -27.12 7.93
N GLU A 123 -8.63 -27.13 7.76
CA GLU A 123 -9.39 -27.97 6.83
C GLU A 123 -9.72 -27.25 5.50
N SER A 124 -9.34 -25.98 5.33
CA SER A 124 -9.62 -25.21 4.11
C SER A 124 -8.95 -25.83 2.87
N GLU A 125 -9.74 -26.09 1.83
CA GLU A 125 -9.28 -26.73 0.59
C GLU A 125 -8.38 -25.84 -0.28
N ASP A 126 -8.50 -24.52 -0.18
CA ASP A 126 -7.68 -23.55 -0.92
C ASP A 126 -6.33 -23.34 -0.24
N TYR A 127 -6.35 -22.80 0.98
CA TYR A 127 -5.17 -22.68 1.83
C TYR A 127 -5.57 -22.29 3.25
N HIS A 128 -4.69 -22.64 4.19
CA HIS A 128 -4.77 -22.14 5.56
C HIS A 128 -3.62 -21.17 5.82
N LEU A 129 -3.97 -20.02 6.39
CA LEU A 129 -3.04 -19.04 6.91
C LEU A 129 -3.41 -18.76 8.37
N PRO A 130 -2.68 -19.31 9.36
CA PRO A 130 -3.03 -19.08 10.75
C PRO A 130 -2.96 -17.59 11.09
N PHE A 131 -3.79 -17.16 12.05
CA PHE A 131 -3.75 -15.77 12.46
C PHE A 131 -2.37 -15.43 13.04
N SER A 132 -1.81 -14.32 12.61
CA SER A 132 -0.62 -13.76 13.24
C SER A 132 -0.52 -12.26 13.08
N LEU A 133 0.34 -11.69 13.90
CA LEU A 133 0.78 -10.31 13.82
C LEU A 133 2.14 -10.26 13.15
N GLY A 134 2.41 -9.14 12.48
CA GLY A 134 3.73 -8.88 11.95
C GLY A 134 3.93 -7.44 11.55
N ILE A 135 5.09 -7.23 10.93
CA ILE A 135 5.48 -5.95 10.36
C ILE A 135 6.03 -6.16 8.96
N ASP A 136 5.59 -5.32 8.06
CA ASP A 136 6.07 -5.22 6.69
C ASP A 136 6.84 -3.91 6.49
N VAL A 137 7.75 -3.89 5.52
CA VAL A 137 8.29 -2.65 4.96
C VAL A 137 7.80 -2.53 3.53
N GLN A 138 6.76 -1.74 3.32
CA GLN A 138 6.22 -1.52 1.98
C GLN A 138 7.17 -0.62 1.19
N ASN A 139 7.57 -1.07 0.00
CA ASN A 139 8.29 -0.25 -0.99
C ASN A 139 7.40 -0.14 -2.22
N LEU A 140 6.97 1.06 -2.57
CA LEU A 140 5.98 1.30 -3.61
C LEU A 140 6.46 2.38 -4.58
N VAL A 141 6.45 2.07 -5.87
CA VAL A 141 6.66 3.02 -6.96
C VAL A 141 5.34 3.20 -7.70
N ILE A 142 4.92 4.45 -7.91
CA ILE A 142 3.71 4.80 -8.65
C ILE A 142 4.13 5.67 -9.83
N PHE A 143 3.80 5.23 -11.04
CA PHE A 143 3.98 5.95 -12.29
C PHE A 143 2.68 6.66 -12.67
N HIS A 144 2.73 7.98 -12.76
CA HIS A 144 1.62 8.83 -13.20
C HIS A 144 1.72 9.02 -14.71
N ILE A 145 1.02 8.18 -15.46
CA ILE A 145 1.04 8.22 -16.93
C ILE A 145 0.17 9.38 -17.44
N ASP A 146 -1.03 9.50 -16.87
CA ASP A 146 -1.94 10.62 -17.09
C ASP A 146 -2.82 10.84 -15.84
N ARG A 147 -3.64 11.89 -15.82
CA ARG A 147 -4.61 12.17 -14.74
C ARG A 147 -5.53 10.99 -14.45
N SER A 148 -5.86 10.21 -15.47
CA SER A 148 -6.75 9.06 -15.37
C SER A 148 -6.01 7.73 -15.31
N ILE A 149 -4.70 7.68 -15.54
CA ILE A 149 -3.97 6.41 -15.67
C ILE A 149 -2.74 6.43 -14.79
N SER A 150 -2.63 5.44 -13.91
CA SER A 150 -1.44 5.23 -13.09
C SER A 150 -1.05 3.75 -13.08
N ALA A 151 0.23 3.46 -13.18
CA ALA A 151 0.77 2.13 -12.91
C ALA A 151 1.47 2.15 -11.55
N GLN A 152 1.48 1.03 -10.83
CA GLN A 152 2.20 0.91 -9.57
C GLN A 152 2.84 -0.45 -9.46
N VAL A 153 4.03 -0.48 -8.87
CA VAL A 153 4.79 -1.70 -8.58
C VAL A 153 5.29 -1.60 -7.15
N GLY A 154 5.22 -2.69 -6.41
CA GLY A 154 5.73 -2.72 -5.05
C GLY A 154 6.33 -4.05 -4.67
N ILE A 155 7.24 -3.98 -3.71
CA ILE A 155 7.84 -5.12 -3.03
C ILE A 155 7.81 -4.87 -1.52
N THR A 156 7.39 -5.88 -0.78
CA THR A 156 7.10 -5.76 0.64
C THR A 156 7.67 -6.99 1.35
N PRO A 157 8.90 -6.91 1.86
CA PRO A 157 9.39 -7.87 2.85
C PRO A 157 8.63 -7.72 4.17
N GLY A 158 8.44 -8.84 4.86
CA GLY A 158 7.68 -8.93 6.10
C GLY A 158 8.26 -9.90 7.13
N TRP A 159 7.96 -9.62 8.39
CA TRP A 159 8.32 -10.43 9.55
C TRP A 159 7.07 -10.73 10.37
N ALA A 160 6.65 -12.00 10.35
CA ALA A 160 5.65 -12.52 11.26
C ALA A 160 6.24 -12.74 12.66
N PHE A 161 5.47 -12.45 13.70
CA PHE A 161 5.85 -12.68 15.11
C PHE A 161 5.44 -14.07 15.60
N ASP A 162 4.78 -14.86 14.76
CA ASP A 162 4.49 -16.27 14.99
C ASP A 162 5.43 -17.14 14.17
N ARG A 163 5.96 -18.20 14.80
CA ARG A 163 6.85 -19.18 14.17
C ARG A 163 6.14 -19.97 13.07
N ASP A 164 4.86 -20.25 13.23
CA ASP A 164 4.07 -21.01 12.25
C ASP A 164 3.80 -20.21 10.98
N ARG A 165 4.06 -18.89 11.01
CA ARG A 165 3.91 -17.99 9.87
C ARG A 165 5.24 -17.65 9.20
N GLN A 166 6.35 -18.22 9.66
CA GLN A 166 7.67 -18.03 9.07
C GLN A 166 7.89 -19.02 7.94
N THR A 167 8.05 -18.53 6.72
CA THR A 167 8.46 -19.38 5.60
C THR A 167 9.98 -19.58 5.60
N GLY A 168 10.44 -20.82 5.38
CA GLY A 168 11.87 -21.12 5.27
C GLY A 168 12.47 -20.76 3.90
N GLY A 169 11.64 -20.43 2.91
CA GLY A 169 12.04 -20.29 1.50
C GLY A 169 12.58 -18.92 1.09
N ILE A 170 12.45 -17.88 1.92
CA ILE A 170 12.81 -16.49 1.57
C ILE A 170 13.51 -15.77 2.73
N GLY A 171 14.63 -16.31 3.20
CA GLY A 171 15.50 -15.62 4.16
C GLY A 171 16.10 -14.34 3.55
N PRO A 172 16.19 -13.22 4.30
CA PRO A 172 16.03 -13.07 5.75
C PRO A 172 14.62 -12.69 6.23
N PHE A 173 13.59 -12.86 5.40
CA PHE A 173 12.21 -12.45 5.69
C PHE A 173 11.32 -13.66 6.02
N HIS A 174 10.20 -13.43 6.69
CA HIS A 174 9.17 -14.45 6.93
C HIS A 174 8.09 -14.42 5.85
N GLU A 175 7.92 -13.27 5.21
CA GLU A 175 7.00 -13.05 4.10
C GLU A 175 7.61 -12.13 3.05
N LEU A 176 7.27 -12.33 1.78
CA LEU A 176 7.62 -11.42 0.70
C LEU A 176 6.44 -11.30 -0.25
N SER A 177 5.92 -10.08 -0.41
CA SER A 177 4.87 -9.78 -1.36
C SER A 177 5.41 -8.88 -2.47
N GLY A 178 5.18 -9.26 -3.72
CA GLY A 178 5.39 -8.43 -4.89
C GLY A 178 4.06 -8.15 -5.57
N PHE A 179 3.84 -6.92 -6.04
CA PHE A 179 2.65 -6.62 -6.85
C PHE A 179 2.96 -5.63 -7.96
N ALA A 180 2.20 -5.73 -9.04
CA ALA A 180 2.16 -4.76 -10.12
C ALA A 180 0.70 -4.55 -10.53
N SER A 181 0.28 -3.30 -10.74
CA SER A 181 -1.09 -3.02 -11.17
C SER A 181 -1.20 -1.75 -11.98
N VAL A 182 -2.20 -1.70 -12.85
CA VAL A 182 -2.61 -0.51 -13.59
C VAL A 182 -3.98 -0.09 -13.09
N ARG A 183 -4.14 1.20 -12.81
CA ARG A 183 -5.40 1.84 -12.48
C ARG A 183 -5.83 2.77 -13.61
N VAL A 184 -7.10 2.68 -13.99
CA VAL A 184 -7.77 3.59 -14.92
C VAL A 184 -8.95 4.24 -14.22
N ALA A 185 -8.97 5.56 -14.14
CA ALA A 185 -10.03 6.35 -13.51
C ALA A 185 -10.89 7.06 -14.57
N THR A 186 -12.18 6.77 -14.56
CA THR A 186 -13.19 7.31 -15.48
C THR A 186 -14.20 8.17 -14.69
N GLY A 187 -13.72 9.24 -14.05
CA GLY A 187 -14.55 10.10 -13.19
C GLY A 187 -14.76 9.49 -11.80
N PRO A 188 -16.01 9.18 -11.38
CA PRO A 188 -16.31 8.64 -10.06
C PRO A 188 -16.02 7.13 -9.94
N VAL A 189 -15.50 6.50 -10.98
CA VAL A 189 -15.18 5.07 -10.98
C VAL A 189 -13.72 4.91 -11.35
N SER A 190 -13.04 3.96 -10.71
CA SER A 190 -11.73 3.51 -11.13
C SER A 190 -11.64 2.00 -11.18
N PHE A 191 -10.97 1.50 -12.20
CA PHE A 191 -10.70 0.08 -12.39
C PHE A 191 -9.24 -0.17 -12.07
N VAL A 192 -8.95 -1.24 -11.35
CA VAL A 192 -7.58 -1.72 -11.11
C VAL A 192 -7.48 -3.14 -11.62
N VAL A 193 -6.52 -3.36 -12.51
CA VAL A 193 -6.07 -4.68 -12.91
C VAL A 193 -4.66 -4.87 -12.38
N GLY A 194 -4.43 -5.92 -11.62
CA GLY A 194 -3.14 -6.18 -11.01
C GLY A 194 -2.80 -7.64 -10.95
N TYR A 195 -1.51 -7.89 -10.75
CA TYR A 195 -0.94 -9.17 -10.42
C TYR A 195 -0.18 -9.03 -9.11
N GLN A 196 -0.31 -10.03 -8.25
CA GLN A 196 0.38 -10.13 -6.97
C GLN A 196 0.98 -11.53 -6.85
N ARG A 197 2.19 -11.61 -6.30
CA ARG A 197 2.81 -12.86 -5.84
C ARG A 197 3.20 -12.72 -4.38
N VAL A 198 2.85 -13.69 -3.56
CA VAL A 198 3.17 -13.74 -2.14
C VAL A 198 3.92 -15.03 -1.84
N TYR A 199 5.01 -14.91 -1.10
CA TYR A 199 5.74 -16.00 -0.47
C TYR A 199 5.49 -15.89 1.03
N ASN A 200 4.80 -16.87 1.61
CA ASN A 200 4.52 -16.92 3.05
C ASN A 200 4.42 -18.38 3.52
N ALA A 201 3.89 -18.60 4.73
CA ALA A 201 3.73 -19.94 5.30
C ALA A 201 2.70 -20.82 4.58
N ALA A 202 1.75 -20.24 3.84
CA ALA A 202 0.82 -21.02 2.99
C ALA A 202 1.47 -21.48 1.66
N GLY A 203 2.69 -21.03 1.38
CA GLY A 203 3.44 -21.37 0.17
C GLY A 203 3.59 -20.17 -0.77
N VAL A 204 3.58 -20.45 -2.08
CA VAL A 204 3.61 -19.41 -3.12
C VAL A 204 2.19 -19.19 -3.62
N THR A 205 1.70 -17.97 -3.43
CA THR A 205 0.37 -17.53 -3.88
C THR A 205 0.52 -16.53 -5.01
N ASP A 206 0.02 -16.90 -6.19
CA ASP A 206 -0.17 -16.00 -7.32
C ASP A 206 -1.60 -15.45 -7.31
N GLY A 207 -1.79 -14.18 -7.66
CA GLY A 207 -3.09 -13.54 -7.62
C GLY A 207 -3.29 -12.56 -8.76
N LEU A 208 -4.35 -12.74 -9.53
CA LEU A 208 -4.89 -11.72 -10.42
C LEU A 208 -5.93 -10.91 -9.64
N ILE A 209 -5.78 -9.59 -9.64
CA ILE A 209 -6.64 -8.64 -8.91
C ILE A 209 -7.46 -7.85 -9.91
N LEU A 210 -8.78 -7.87 -9.73
CA LEU A 210 -9.73 -7.01 -10.42
C LEU A 210 -10.52 -6.22 -9.38
N SER A 211 -10.30 -4.91 -9.33
CA SER A 211 -10.97 -4.02 -8.39
C SER A 211 -11.73 -2.92 -9.11
N VAL A 212 -12.90 -2.60 -8.57
CA VAL A 212 -13.63 -1.38 -8.90
C VAL A 212 -13.63 -0.51 -7.65
N GLY A 213 -13.08 0.69 -7.76
CA GLY A 213 -13.14 1.73 -6.74
C GLY A 213 -14.14 2.81 -7.14
N LEU A 214 -14.83 3.36 -6.14
CA LEU A 214 -15.67 4.56 -6.24
C LEU A 214 -14.89 5.80 -5.76
#